data_AF-A0A6Y6NEB9-F1
#
_entry.id   AF-A0A6Y6NEB9-F1
#
_cell.length_a   1.000
_cell.length_b   1.000
_cell.length_c   1.000
_cell.angle_alpha   90.00
_cell.angle_beta   90.00
_cell.angle_gamma   90.00
#
_symmetry.space_group_name_H-M   'P 1'
#
loop_
_entity.id
_entity.type
_entity.pdbx_description
1 polymer ?
#
loop_
_entity_poly.entity_id
_entity_poly.type
_entity_poly.pdbx_seq_one_letter_code
_entity_poly.pdbx_strand_id
1 'polypeptide(L)'
;EHYRNKIAVYLQWYKKKGMHTIPQTQHGDIGSRDIPSWRRICKVLLNNDYWCRALSFSPTKPKNYQRYNERMKAKRQEWGILCNTDSQPK
;
A
#
# COMPACT_ATOMS: atom_id res chain seq x y z
N GLU A 1 -8.02 3.00 6.93
CA GLU A 1 -8.33 1.74 6.22
C GLU A 1 -7.84 1.73 4.77
N HIS A 2 -8.31 2.67 3.92
CA HIS A 2 -7.97 2.71 2.49
C HIS A 2 -6.47 2.62 2.17
N TYR A 3 -5.64 3.50 2.75
CA TYR A 3 -4.18 3.46 2.56
C TYR A 3 -3.58 2.13 3.00
N ARG A 4 -4.02 1.55 4.11
CA ARG A 4 -3.56 0.23 4.58
C ARG A 4 -3.84 -0.85 3.54
N ASN A 5 -5.05 -0.84 2.95
CA ASN A 5 -5.42 -1.77 1.87
C ASN A 5 -4.53 -1.59 0.63
N LYS A 6 -4.33 -0.36 0.16
CA LYS A 6 -3.49 -0.06 -1.02
C LYS A 6 -2.02 -0.41 -0.80
N ILE A 7 -1.45 0.00 0.32
CA ILE A 7 -0.06 -0.29 0.69
C ILE A 7 0.15 -1.80 0.83
N ALA A 8 -0.78 -2.54 1.45
CA ALA A 8 -0.65 -3.99 1.57
C ALA A 8 -0.67 -4.70 0.21
N VAL A 9 -1.53 -4.26 -0.73
CA VAL A 9 -1.54 -4.79 -2.11
C VAL A 9 -0.20 -4.51 -2.81
N TYR A 10 0.34 -3.30 -2.65
CA TYR A 10 1.63 -2.90 -3.22
C TYR A 10 2.76 -3.80 -2.70
N LEU A 11 2.87 -3.93 -1.37
CA LEU A 11 3.86 -4.79 -0.72
C LEU A 11 3.74 -6.25 -1.16
N GLN A 12 2.51 -6.78 -1.19
CA GLN A 12 2.25 -8.16 -1.60
C GLN A 12 2.60 -8.41 -3.07
N TRP A 13 2.40 -7.43 -3.96
CA TRP A 13 2.78 -7.54 -5.36
C TRP A 13 4.30 -7.69 -5.54
N TYR A 14 5.08 -6.85 -4.86
CA TYR A 14 6.55 -6.94 -4.89
C TYR A 14 7.08 -8.21 -4.23
N LYS A 15 6.46 -8.64 -3.12
CA LYS A 15 6.77 -9.93 -2.48
C LYS A 15 6.60 -11.10 -3.45
N LYS A 16 5.52 -11.12 -4.24
CA LYS A 16 5.30 -12.14 -5.28
C LYS A 16 6.28 -12.07 -6.45
N LYS A 17 6.93 -10.93 -6.67
CA LYS A 17 7.99 -10.74 -7.67
C LYS A 17 9.40 -11.06 -7.14
N GLY A 18 9.51 -11.60 -5.93
CA GLY A 18 10.78 -11.95 -5.29
C GLY A 18 11.42 -10.83 -4.48
N MET A 19 10.78 -9.66 -4.39
CA MET A 19 11.24 -8.55 -3.55
C MET A 19 10.57 -8.64 -2.18
N HIS A 20 11.19 -9.40 -1.27
CA HIS A 20 10.66 -9.65 0.08
C HIS A 20 10.69 -8.42 0.99
N THR A 21 11.64 -7.52 0.76
CA THR A 21 11.81 -6.28 1.53
C THR A 21 11.86 -5.08 0.60
N ILE A 22 11.09 -4.04 0.94
CA ILE A 22 11.15 -2.76 0.25
C ILE A 22 12.23 -1.91 0.93
N PRO A 23 13.18 -1.34 0.17
CA PRO A 23 14.22 -0.49 0.74
C PRO A 23 13.66 0.85 1.21
N GLN A 24 14.37 1.52 2.12
CA GLN A 24 13.96 2.83 2.62
C GLN A 24 13.93 3.88 1.51
N THR A 25 14.97 3.89 0.68
CA THR A 25 15.16 4.79 -0.47
C THR A 25 15.76 4.02 -1.65
N GLN A 26 15.54 4.50 -2.86
CA GLN A 26 16.29 4.08 -4.05
C GLN A 26 16.57 5.28 -4.97
N HIS A 27 17.55 5.15 -5.85
CA HIS A 27 17.80 6.15 -6.88
C HIS A 27 16.58 6.26 -7.81
N GLY A 28 16.05 7.48 -7.98
CA GLY A 28 14.90 7.76 -8.85
C GLY A 28 13.52 7.38 -8.29
N ASP A 29 13.41 6.91 -7.05
CA ASP A 29 12.14 6.45 -6.44
C ASP A 29 11.05 7.52 -6.24
N ILE A 30 11.41 8.79 -6.34
CA ILE A 30 10.48 9.93 -6.30
C ILE A 30 10.04 10.41 -7.67
N GLY A 31 10.63 9.85 -8.74
CA GLY A 31 10.33 10.17 -10.13
C GLY A 31 9.03 9.53 -10.64
N SER A 32 8.82 9.63 -11.96
CA SER A 32 7.63 9.08 -12.63
C SER A 32 7.59 7.56 -12.65
N ARG A 33 8.77 6.91 -12.71
CA ARG A 33 8.87 5.44 -12.68
C ARG A 33 8.44 4.90 -11.32
N ASP A 34 7.68 3.80 -11.32
CA ASP A 34 7.32 3.08 -10.10
C ASP A 34 8.51 2.23 -9.64
N ILE A 35 9.36 2.85 -8.83
CA ILE A 35 10.48 2.20 -8.15
C ILE A 35 10.09 2.10 -6.67
N PRO A 36 10.01 0.88 -6.10
CA PRO A 36 9.45 0.68 -4.78
C PRO A 36 10.36 1.16 -3.66
N SER A 37 9.89 2.10 -2.84
CA SER A 37 10.60 2.47 -1.61
C SER A 37 9.64 2.93 -0.53
N TRP A 38 10.07 2.83 0.73
CA TRP A 38 9.33 3.43 1.84
C TRP A 38 9.18 4.94 1.66
N ARG A 39 10.21 5.63 1.15
CA ARG A 39 10.14 7.05 0.80
C ARG A 39 8.97 7.36 -0.14
N ARG A 40 8.74 6.52 -1.15
CA ARG A 40 7.61 6.68 -2.09
C ARG A 40 6.27 6.47 -1.40
N ILE A 41 6.16 5.48 -0.52
CA ILE A 41 4.96 5.24 0.30
C ILE A 41 4.69 6.42 1.25
N CYS A 42 5.71 6.94 1.93
CA CYS A 42 5.58 8.11 2.80
C CYS A 42 5.11 9.34 2.03
N LYS A 43 5.62 9.57 0.81
CA LYS A 43 5.19 10.69 -0.06
C LYS A 43 3.68 10.63 -0.36
N VAL A 44 3.13 9.44 -0.61
CA VAL A 44 1.67 9.24 -0.81
C VAL A 44 0.88 9.66 0.41
N LEU A 45 1.33 9.24 1.60
CA LEU A 45 0.67 9.56 2.86
C LEU A 45 0.73 11.05 3.19
N LEU A 46 1.92 11.65 3.07
CA LEU A 46 2.15 13.08 3.36
C LEU A 46 1.38 14.00 2.40
N ASN A 47 1.27 13.62 1.12
CA ASN A 47 0.54 14.39 0.12
C ASN A 47 -0.98 14.16 0.15
N ASN A 48 -1.48 13.31 1.04
CA ASN A 48 -2.87 12.86 1.03
C ASN A 48 -3.33 12.36 -0.35
N ASP A 49 -2.46 11.65 -1.08
CA ASP A 49 -2.78 11.07 -2.39
C ASP A 49 -3.76 9.91 -2.21
N TYR A 50 -5.04 10.25 -2.09
CA TYR A 50 -6.12 9.32 -1.80
C TYR A 50 -6.16 8.17 -2.79
N TRP A 51 -5.88 8.42 -4.08
CA TRP A 51 -5.90 7.36 -5.07
C TRP A 51 -4.62 6.52 -5.10
N CYS A 52 -3.58 6.92 -4.37
CA CYS A 52 -2.26 6.30 -4.34
C CYS A 52 -1.66 6.20 -5.75
N ARG A 53 -1.80 7.26 -6.56
CA ARG A 53 -1.32 7.30 -7.95
C ARG A 53 0.19 7.10 -8.04
N ALA A 54 0.94 7.58 -7.05
CA ALA A 54 2.38 7.33 -7.02
C ALA A 54 2.72 5.84 -6.89
N LEU A 55 1.84 5.01 -6.33
CA LEU A 55 2.00 3.54 -6.25
C LEU A 55 1.28 2.82 -7.41
N SER A 56 1.08 3.50 -8.54
CA SER A 56 0.47 2.95 -9.75
C SER A 56 -0.99 2.51 -9.60
N PHE A 57 -1.72 3.04 -8.61
CA PHE A 57 -3.15 2.78 -8.46
C PHE A 57 -4.01 3.76 -9.26
N SER A 58 -5.20 3.28 -9.64
CA SER A 58 -6.25 4.08 -10.28
C SER A 58 -7.51 4.15 -9.41
N PRO A 59 -8.37 5.16 -9.63
CA PRO A 59 -9.65 5.26 -8.93
C PRO A 59 -10.51 4.01 -9.07
N THR A 60 -11.11 3.59 -7.96
CA THR A 60 -12.04 2.45 -7.93
C THR A 60 -13.46 2.99 -8.06
N LYS A 61 -14.31 2.33 -8.88
CA LYS A 61 -15.72 2.73 -9.04
C LYS A 61 -16.45 2.66 -7.67
N PRO A 62 -17.22 3.69 -7.28
CA PRO A 62 -17.86 3.75 -5.96
C PRO A 62 -18.71 2.53 -5.61
N LYS A 63 -19.49 2.02 -6.58
CA LYS A 63 -20.36 0.84 -6.41
C LYS A 63 -19.65 -0.40 -5.87
N ASN A 64 -18.35 -0.56 -6.14
CA ASN A 64 -17.57 -1.74 -5.76
C ASN A 64 -16.64 -1.47 -4.57
N TYR A 65 -16.59 -0.24 -4.05
CA TYR A 65 -15.58 0.18 -3.11
C TYR A 65 -15.72 -0.50 -1.74
N GLN A 66 -16.95 -0.63 -1.24
CA GLN A 66 -17.21 -1.30 0.03
C GLN A 66 -16.79 -2.77 0.00
N ARG A 67 -17.25 -3.52 -1.02
CA ARG A 67 -16.87 -4.92 -1.23
C ARG A 67 -15.36 -5.08 -1.42
N TYR A 68 -14.70 -4.14 -2.11
CA TYR A 68 -13.25 -4.12 -2.23
C TYR A 68 -12.58 -3.98 -0.87
N ASN A 69 -13.03 -3.06 -0.02
CA ASN A 69 -12.46 -2.83 1.30
C ASN A 69 -12.57 -4.06 2.20
N GLU A 70 -13.74 -4.69 2.27
CA GLU A 70 -13.95 -5.91 3.06
C GLU A 70 -13.03 -7.04 2.60
N ARG A 71 -12.96 -7.26 1.28
CA ARG A 71 -12.08 -8.27 0.68
C ARG A 71 -10.60 -7.99 1.00
N MET A 72 -10.16 -6.74 0.89
CA MET A 72 -8.77 -6.38 1.19
C MET A 72 -8.46 -6.49 2.67
N LYS A 73 -9.40 -6.17 3.55
CA LYS A 73 -9.25 -6.37 5.00
C LYS A 73 -9.01 -7.85 5.31
N ALA A 74 -9.80 -8.77 4.76
CA ALA A 74 -9.59 -10.21 4.93
C ALA A 74 -8.23 -10.66 4.39
N LYS A 75 -7.88 -10.27 3.16
CA LYS A 75 -6.58 -10.60 2.56
C LYS A 75 -5.39 -10.07 3.34
N ARG A 76 -5.50 -8.88 3.95
CA ARG A 76 -4.43 -8.35 4.80
C ARG A 76 -4.17 -9.26 5.98
N GLN A 77 -5.23 -9.74 6.64
CA GLN A 77 -5.12 -10.71 7.73
C GLN A 77 -4.41 -12.00 7.26
N GLU A 78 -4.82 -12.55 6.12
CA GLU A 78 -4.17 -13.72 5.51
C GLU A 78 -2.68 -13.50 5.20
N TRP A 79 -2.31 -12.31 4.74
CA TRP A 79 -0.92 -11.99 4.38
C TRP A 79 -0.05 -11.60 5.58
N GLY A 80 -0.65 -11.30 6.74
CA GLY A 80 0.08 -10.74 7.88
C GLY A 80 0.57 -9.31 7.63
N ILE A 81 -0.03 -8.55 6.70
CA ILE A 81 0.44 -7.22 6.31
C ILE A 81 -0.47 -6.14 6.87
N LEU A 82 0.06 -5.31 7.78
CA LEU A 82 -0.63 -4.17 8.39
C LEU A 82 -1.95 -4.58 9.06
N CYS A 83 -2.02 -5.79 9.62
CA CYS A 83 -3.26 -6.41 10.08
C CYS A 83 -3.96 -5.65 11.20
N ASN A 84 -3.21 -5.21 12.21
CA ASN A 84 -3.70 -4.45 13.36
C ASN A 84 -2.48 -3.81 14.07
N THR A 85 -2.54 -2.51 14.35
CA THR A 85 -1.66 -1.85 15.32
C THR A 85 -2.51 -0.90 16.13
N ASP A 86 -3.44 -1.43 16.93
CA ASP A 86 -4.19 -0.67 17.94
C ASP A 86 -4.43 -1.53 19.20
N SER A 87 -3.50 -2.44 19.51
CA SER A 87 -3.54 -3.30 20.70
C SER A 87 -2.14 -3.50 21.30
N GLN A 88 -1.33 -2.44 21.31
CA GLN A 88 -0.21 -2.35 22.24
C GLN A 88 -0.60 -1.27 23.24
N PRO A 89 -0.94 -1.61 24.50
CA PRO A 89 -0.92 -0.59 25.54
C PRO A 89 0.48 0.00 25.57
N LYS A 90 0.55 1.34 25.57
CA LYS A 90 1.79 2.06 25.87
C LYS A 90 2.26 1.73 27.28
#